data_AF-A0A2E4AFT2-F1
#
_entry.id   AF-A0A2E4AFT2-F1
#
_cell.length_a   1.000
_cell.length_b   1.000
_cell.length_c   1.000
_cell.angle_alpha   90.00
_cell.angle_beta   90.00
_cell.angle_gamma   90.00
#
_symmetry.space_group_name_H-M   'P 1'
#
loop_
_entity.id
_entity.type
_entity.pdbx_description
1 polymer ?
#
loop_
_entity_poly.entity_id
_entity_poly.type
_entity_poly.pdbx_seq_one_letter_code
_entity_poly.pdbx_strand_id
1 'polypeptide(L)' 'MFQLPITQEELAGMIGASRERVNKSISSFIKLGWLSQSGEKYIILDRKQLEIRST' A
#
# COMPACT_ATOMS: atom_id res chain seq x y z
N MET A 1 8.52 -2.02 15.65
CA MET A 1 8.05 -2.08 14.24
C MET A 1 6.55 -1.83 14.25
N PHE A 2 6.06 -0.86 13.49
CA PHE A 2 4.62 -0.64 13.33
C PHE A 2 4.11 -1.67 12.31
N GLN A 3 3.31 -2.63 12.77
CA GLN A 3 2.63 -3.60 11.91
C GLN A 3 1.17 -3.20 11.80
N LEU A 4 0.69 -2.98 10.58
CA LEU A 4 -0.74 -2.93 10.27
C LEU A 4 -1.18 -4.36 9.88
N PRO A 5 -1.90 -5.11 10.73
CA PRO A 5 -2.58 -6.33 10.30
C PRO A 5 -3.92 -5.94 9.67
N ILE A 6 -3.88 -5.31 8.50
CA ILE A 6 -5.08 -4.91 7.76
C ILE A 6 -5.02 -5.58 6.39
N THR A 7 -6.02 -6.40 6.11
CA THR A 7 -6.21 -7.07 4.82
C THR A 7 -6.53 -6.03 3.74
N GLN A 8 -6.36 -6.40 2.46
CA GLN A 8 -6.74 -5.48 1.36
C GLN A 8 -8.24 -5.18 1.33
N GLU A 9 -9.08 -6.06 1.87
CA GLU A 9 -10.52 -5.82 2.05
C GLU A 9 -10.79 -4.71 3.03
N GLU A 10 -10.15 -4.79 4.19
CA GLU A 10 -10.28 -3.78 5.24
C GLU A 10 -9.68 -2.45 4.78
N LEU A 11 -8.54 -2.50 4.07
CA LEU A 11 -7.94 -1.30 3.47
C LEU A 11 -8.91 -0.66 2.46
N ALA A 12 -9.42 -1.42 1.50
CA ALA A 12 -10.37 -0.91 0.50
C ALA A 12 -11.63 -0.31 1.14
N GLY A 13 -12.16 -0.96 2.19
CA GLY A 13 -13.27 -0.48 2.98
C GLY A 13 -12.97 0.84 3.71
N MET A 14 -11.77 1.00 4.26
CA MET A 14 -11.37 2.20 5.02
C MET A 14 -11.20 3.46 4.15
N ILE A 15 -10.78 3.31 2.88
CA ILE A 15 -10.56 4.43 1.94
C ILE A 15 -11.69 4.63 0.93
N GLY A 16 -12.77 3.83 0.99
CA GLY A 16 -13.89 3.91 0.04
C GLY A 16 -13.49 3.63 -1.41
N ALA A 17 -12.38 2.92 -1.62
CA ALA A 17 -11.82 2.60 -2.92
C ALA A 17 -12.15 1.15 -3.31
N SER A 18 -12.26 0.85 -4.61
CA SER A 18 -12.42 -0.54 -5.04
C SER A 18 -11.14 -1.34 -4.78
N ARG A 19 -11.28 -2.63 -4.48
CA ARG A 19 -10.15 -3.57 -4.32
C ARG A 19 -9.18 -3.52 -5.50
N GLU A 20 -9.72 -3.35 -6.70
CA GLU A 20 -8.93 -3.21 -7.93
C GLU A 20 -8.11 -1.92 -7.97
N ARG A 21 -8.70 -0.78 -7.56
CA ARG A 21 -7.96 0.49 -7.45
C ARG A 21 -6.85 0.39 -6.41
N VAL A 22 -7.12 -0.24 -5.26
CA VAL A 22 -6.13 -0.48 -4.20
C VAL A 22 -4.97 -1.33 -4.73
N ASN A 23 -5.27 -2.47 -5.36
CA ASN A 23 -4.24 -3.36 -5.92
C ASN A 23 -3.38 -2.70 -6.99
N LYS A 24 -3.99 -1.86 -7.83
CA LYS A 24 -3.29 -1.14 -8.88
C LYS A 24 -2.31 -0.11 -8.30
N SER A 25 -2.70 0.60 -7.24
CA SER A 25 -1.82 1.53 -6.53
C SER A 25 -0.67 0.81 -5.83
N ILE A 26 -0.97 -0.25 -5.06
CA ILE A 26 0.05 -1.07 -4.37
C ILE A 26 1.05 -1.64 -5.37
N SER A 27 0.58 -2.25 -6.47
CA SER A 27 1.44 -2.78 -7.52
C SER A 27 2.33 -1.71 -8.15
N SER A 28 1.80 -0.48 -8.30
CA SER A 28 2.58 0.64 -8.83
C SER A 28 3.68 1.06 -7.86
N PHE A 29 3.39 1.12 -6.55
CA PHE A 29 4.39 1.44 -5.53
C PHE A 29 5.48 0.38 -5.41
N ILE A 30 5.14 -0.90 -5.57
CA ILE A 30 6.12 -1.99 -5.63
C ILE A 30 7.02 -1.86 -6.85
N LYS A 31 6.45 -1.63 -8.04
CA LYS A 31 7.22 -1.41 -9.27
C LYS A 31 8.15 -0.21 -9.21
N LEU A 32 7.75 0.84 -8.49
CA LEU A 32 8.54 2.04 -8.28
C LEU A 32 9.60 1.89 -7.18
N GLY A 33 9.62 0.75 -6.47
CA GLY A 33 10.56 0.49 -5.38
C GLY A 33 10.23 1.24 -4.09
N TRP A 34 9.00 1.74 -3.93
CA TRP A 34 8.58 2.49 -2.74
C TRP A 34 8.01 1.58 -1.65
N LEU A 35 7.45 0.44 -2.07
CA LEU A 35 6.98 -0.63 -1.21
C LEU A 35 7.61 -1.96 -1.61
N SER A 36 7.77 -2.85 -0.65
CA SER A 36 8.03 -4.27 -0.89
C SER A 36 6.95 -5.12 -0.24
N GLN A 37 6.63 -6.26 -0.83
CA GLN A 37 5.65 -7.20 -0.30
C GLN A 37 6.35 -8.50 0.09
N SER A 38 6.07 -8.97 1.30
CA SER A 38 6.49 -10.28 1.80
C SER A 38 5.27 -11.01 2.37
N GLY A 39 4.67 -11.87 1.55
CA GLY A 39 3.38 -12.50 1.86
C GLY A 39 2.27 -11.45 2.04
N GLU A 40 1.62 -11.47 3.20
CA GLU A 40 0.55 -10.52 3.56
C GLU A 40 1.09 -9.21 4.15
N LYS A 41 2.41 -9.05 4.27
CA LYS A 41 3.03 -7.87 4.87
C LYS A 41 3.58 -6.93 3.80
N TYR A 42 3.44 -5.63 4.03
CA TYR A 42 4.07 -4.57 3.25
C TYR A 42 5.16 -3.89 4.05
N ILE A 43 6.29 -3.64 3.40
CA ILE A 43 7.43 -2.91 3.95
C ILE A 43 7.56 -1.61 3.17
N ILE A 44 7.57 -0.49 3.88
CA ILE A 44 7.81 0.82 3.28
C ILE A 44 9.32 0.99 3.05
N LEU A 45 9.71 1.19 1.80
CA LEU A 45 11.10 1.41 1.38
C LEU A 45 11.39 2.90 1.18
N ASP A 46 10.42 3.66 0.65
CA ASP A 46 10.55 5.10 0.42
C ASP A 46 9.29 5.83 0.90
N ARG A 47 9.32 6.25 2.16
CA ARG A 47 8.21 6.98 2.79
C ARG A 47 7.98 8.36 2.15
N LYS A 48 9.05 9.04 1.75
CA LYS A 48 8.97 10.40 1.22
C LYS A 48 8.17 10.42 -0.09
N GLN A 49 8.42 9.45 -0.97
CA GLN A 49 7.68 9.36 -2.24
C GLN A 49 6.20 9.01 -2.03
N LEU A 50 5.89 8.16 -1.04
CA LEU A 50 4.50 7.86 -0.68
C LEU A 50 3.77 9.09 -0.15
N GLU A 51 4.42 9.90 0.70
CA GLU A 51 3.84 11.15 1.21
C GLU A 51 3.60 12.18 0.10
N ILE A 52 4.54 12.36 -0.84
CA ILE A 52 4.37 13.22 -2.01
C ILE A 52 3.13 12.82 -2.83
N ARG A 53 2.87 11.51 -2.95
CA ARG A 53 1.74 10.99 -3.74
C ARG A 53 0.40 10.97 -2.99
N SER A 54 0.38 11.32 -1.71
CA SER A 54 -0.83 11.31 -0.86
C SER A 54 -1.68 12.59 -1.00
N THR A 55 -1.33 13.48 -1.93
CA THR A 55 -2.02 14.76 -2.16
C THR A 55 -3.12 14.63 -3.22
#